data_AF-A0A418VFS0-F1
#
_entry.id   AF-A0A418VFS0-F1
#
_cell.length_a   1.000
_cell.length_b   1.000
_cell.length_c   1.000
_cell.angle_alpha   90.00
_cell.angle_beta   90.00
_cell.angle_gamma   90.00
#
_symmetry.space_group_name_H-M   'P 1'
#
loop_
_entity.id
_entity.type
_entity.pdbx_description
1 polymer ?
#
loop_
_entity_poly.entity_id
_entity_poly.type
_entity_poly.pdbx_seq_one_letter_code
_entity_poly.pdbx_strand_id
1 'polypeptide(L)' 'MTHNIQEPAIGRIVHYVAYGTPGGEFKPAHRAAIVTEIHETSAGLVKLCILNPTGMFFSGWLPLDPSGEGSGTWHWPERA' A
#
# COMPACT_ATOMS: atom_id res chain seq x y z
N MET A 1 -3.00 0.57 -25.72
CA MET A 1 -2.63 -0.56 -24.84
C MET A 1 -3.55 -0.49 -23.64
N THR A 2 -4.47 -1.44 -23.49
CA THR A 2 -5.32 -1.50 -22.29
C THR A 2 -4.43 -1.90 -21.13
N HIS A 3 -4.06 -0.95 -20.27
CA HIS A 3 -3.49 -1.26 -18.98
C HIS A 3 -4.51 -2.12 -18.24
N ASN A 4 -4.20 -3.40 -18.06
CA ASN A 4 -5.01 -4.31 -17.29
C ASN A 4 -4.93 -3.81 -15.83
N ILE A 5 -5.89 -2.98 -15.40
CA ILE A 5 -5.94 -2.47 -14.04
C ILE A 5 -6.17 -3.69 -13.16
N GLN A 6 -5.12 -4.10 -12.45
CA GLN A 6 -5.20 -5.24 -11.56
C GLN A 6 -6.08 -4.85 -10.37
N GLU A 7 -7.16 -5.62 -10.17
CA GLU A 7 -8.13 -5.36 -9.10
C GLU A 7 -7.59 -5.82 -7.73
N PRO A 8 -7.85 -5.06 -6.65
CA PRO A 8 -7.52 -5.50 -5.30
C PRO A 8 -8.34 -6.74 -4.92
N ALA A 9 -7.72 -7.65 -4.17
CA ALA A 9 -8.39 -8.80 -3.57
C ALA A 9 -7.82 -9.05 -2.17
N ILE A 10 -8.64 -9.54 -1.23
CA ILE A 10 -8.19 -9.87 0.13
C ILE A 10 -7.09 -10.93 0.06
N GLY A 11 -6.05 -10.78 0.87
CA GLY A 11 -4.89 -11.66 0.91
C GLY A 11 -3.81 -11.34 -0.13
N ARG A 12 -4.03 -10.38 -1.05
CA ARG A 12 -3.00 -9.97 -2.01
C ARG A 12 -1.88 -9.19 -1.32
N ILE A 13 -0.64 -9.47 -1.73
CA ILE A 13 0.54 -8.72 -1.30
C ILE A 13 0.69 -7.48 -2.20
N VAL A 14 0.88 -6.33 -1.57
CA VAL A 14 1.04 -5.00 -2.18
C VAL A 14 2.18 -4.23 -1.52
N HIS A 15 2.54 -3.07 -2.07
CA HIS A 15 3.43 -2.12 -1.41
C HIS A 15 2.62 -1.00 -0.74
N TYR A 16 2.93 -0.72 0.52
CA TYR A 16 2.50 0.46 1.27
C TYR A 16 3.66 1.46 1.32
N VAL A 17 3.39 2.74 1.08
CA VAL A 17 4.41 3.81 1.18
C VAL A 17 4.32 4.46 2.56
N ALA A 18 5.29 4.18 3.43
CA ALA A 18 5.32 4.77 4.77
C ALA A 18 5.63 6.28 4.72
N TYR A 19 5.03 7.07 5.62
CA TYR A 19 5.25 8.53 5.71
C TYR A 19 6.67 8.96 6.13
N GLY A 20 7.46 8.06 6.69
CA GLY A 20 8.63 8.45 7.47
C GLY A 20 8.23 9.14 8.79
N THR A 21 9.19 9.77 9.46
CA THR A 21 8.93 10.52 10.70
C THR A 21 9.08 12.03 10.49
N PRO A 22 8.29 12.85 11.22
CA PRO A 22 8.58 14.28 11.33
C PRO A 22 10.02 14.50 11.79
N GLY A 23 10.78 15.33 11.07
CA GLY A 23 12.21 15.55 11.35
C GLY A 23 13.17 14.63 10.57
N GLY A 24 12.66 13.64 9.82
CA GLY A 24 13.44 12.90 8.82
C GLY A 24 14.35 11.80 9.37
N GLU A 25 14.19 11.43 10.64
CA GLU A 25 14.91 10.30 11.26
C GLU A 25 14.65 9.00 10.47
N PHE A 26 13.43 8.82 9.98
CA PHE A 26 13.07 7.78 9.03
C PHE A 26 12.50 8.39 7.75
N LYS A 27 13.10 8.04 6.61
CA LYS A 27 12.59 8.42 5.29
C LYS A 27 11.33 7.63 4.94
N PRO A 28 10.47 8.17 4.05
CA PRO A 28 9.47 7.37 3.37
C PRO A 28 10.08 6.12 2.75
N ALA A 29 9.40 4.99 2.86
CA ALA A 29 9.88 3.71 2.37
C ALA A 29 8.73 2.78 1.99
N HIS A 30 8.94 2.00 0.93
CA HIS A 30 8.02 0.94 0.55
C HIS A 30 8.08 -0.21 1.57
N ARG A 31 6.92 -0.68 1.99
CA ARG A 31 6.74 -1.82 2.90
C ARG A 31 5.85 -2.85 2.24
N ALA A 32 6.18 -4.13 2.39
CA ALA A 32 5.26 -5.19 2.02
C ALA A 32 4.01 -5.10 2.90
N ALA A 33 2.85 -5.30 2.30
CA ALA A 33 1.58 -5.28 3.01
C ALA A 33 0.60 -6.27 2.40
N ILE A 34 -0.37 -6.72 3.19
CA ILE A 34 -1.41 -7.66 2.76
C ILE A 34 -2.77 -6.97 2.84
N VAL A 35 -3.56 -7.05 1.77
CA VAL A 35 -4.94 -6.55 1.75
C VAL A 35 -5.80 -7.36 2.73
N THR A 36 -6.42 -6.67 3.69
CA THR A 36 -7.26 -7.28 4.74
C THR A 36 -8.74 -7.01 4.55
N GLU A 37 -9.10 -5.84 4.01
CA GLU A 37 -10.48 -5.43 3.69
C GLU A 37 -10.48 -4.59 2.42
N ILE A 38 -11.60 -4.61 1.69
CA ILE A 38 -11.83 -3.81 0.48
C ILE A 38 -13.14 -3.05 0.69
N HIS A 39 -13.10 -1.72 0.50
CA HIS A 39 -14.30 -0.88 0.55
C HIS A 39 -14.90 -0.69 -0.84
N GLU A 40 -14.09 -0.22 -1.79
CA GLU A 40 -14.51 0.10 -3.14
C GLU A 40 -13.43 -0.33 -4.13
N THR A 41 -13.73 -1.36 -4.93
CA THR A 41 -12.78 -1.93 -5.90
C THR A 41 -12.38 -0.93 -6.98
N SER A 42 -13.34 -0.14 -7.50
CA SER A 42 -13.10 0.88 -8.54
C SER A 42 -12.14 1.99 -8.08
N ALA A 43 -12.22 2.38 -6.81
CA ALA A 43 -11.35 3.40 -6.22
C ALA A 43 -10.03 2.82 -5.66
N GLY A 44 -9.91 1.50 -5.59
CA GLY A 44 -8.76 0.84 -4.97
C GLY A 44 -8.63 1.15 -3.47
N LEU A 45 -9.74 1.38 -2.76
CA LEU A 45 -9.70 1.74 -1.34
C LEU A 45 -9.68 0.48 -0.47
N VAL A 46 -8.59 0.27 0.27
CA VAL A 46 -8.34 -0.98 1.03
C VAL A 46 -7.83 -0.70 2.44
N LYS A 47 -7.93 -1.70 3.32
CA LYS A 47 -7.12 -1.77 4.55
C LYS A 47 -6.01 -2.79 4.40
N LEU A 48 -4.88 -2.51 5.04
CA LEU A 48 -3.67 -3.32 4.94
C LEU A 48 -3.19 -3.80 6.31
N CYS A 49 -2.67 -5.03 6.35
CA CYS A 49 -1.68 -5.43 7.34
C CYS A 49 -0.29 -5.11 6.79
N ILE A 50 0.37 -4.12 7.36
CA ILE A 50 1.67 -3.61 6.92
C ILE A 50 2.77 -4.32 7.70
N LEU A 51 3.72 -4.90 6.97
CA LEU A 51 4.85 -5.65 7.52
C LEU A 51 6.06 -4.72 7.66
N ASN A 52 6.45 -4.43 8.90
CA ASN A 52 7.66 -3.70 9.23
C ASN A 52 8.72 -4.66 9.77
N PRO A 53 10.03 -4.29 9.76
CA PRO A 53 11.10 -5.16 10.24
C PRO A 53 10.91 -5.67 11.68
N THR A 54 10.21 -4.92 12.53
CA THR A 54 10.03 -5.22 13.95
C THR A 54 8.60 -5.55 14.35
N GLY A 55 7.65 -5.60 13.41
CA GLY A 55 6.26 -5.88 13.74
C GLY A 55 5.28 -5.60 12.61
N MET A 56 3.99 -5.75 12.92
CA MET A 56 2.90 -5.51 11.99
C MET A 56 1.97 -4.41 12.49
N PHE A 57 1.41 -3.63 11.56
CA PHE A 57 0.44 -2.57 11.83
C PHE A 57 -0.78 -2.75 10.92
N PHE A 58 -1.99 -2.61 11.48
CA PHE A 58 -3.23 -2.63 10.71
C PHE A 58 -3.69 -1.20 10.41
N SER A 59 -3.85 -0.87 9.13
CA SER A 59 -4.17 0.49 8.70
C SER A 59 -5.66 0.83 8.79
N GLY A 60 -5.96 2.13 8.66
CA GLY A 60 -7.25 2.60 8.18
C GLY A 60 -7.41 2.39 6.67
N TRP A 61 -8.36 3.09 6.05
CA TRP A 61 -8.57 3.07 4.61
C TRP A 61 -7.45 3.83 3.89
N LEU A 62 -6.80 3.18 2.93
CA LEU A 62 -5.69 3.73 2.16
C LEU A 62 -6.02 3.74 0.66
N PRO A 63 -5.80 4.86 -0.03
CA PRO A 63 -6.06 4.98 -1.46
C PRO A 63 -4.95 4.31 -2.28
N LEU A 64 -5.32 3.84 -3.47
CA LEU A 64 -4.37 3.40 -4.50
C LEU A 64 -3.66 4.62 -5.08
N ASP A 65 -2.33 4.55 -5.17
CA ASP A 65 -1.50 5.48 -5.93
C ASP A 65 -0.55 4.68 -6.83
N PRO A 66 -0.89 4.48 -8.12
CA PRO A 66 -0.08 3.65 -9.01
C PRO A 66 1.36 4.15 -9.23
N SER A 67 1.66 5.42 -8.90
CA SER A 67 3.01 5.96 -9.01
C SER A 67 3.93 5.48 -7.89
N GLY A 68 3.37 5.13 -6.73
CA GLY A 68 4.13 4.77 -5.53
C GLY A 68 4.85 5.94 -4.86
N GLU A 69 4.56 7.20 -5.24
CA GLU A 69 5.25 8.38 -4.71
C GLU A 69 4.57 8.96 -3.47
N GLY A 70 3.25 8.81 -3.35
CA GLY A 70 2.46 9.34 -2.25
C GLY A 70 2.65 8.56 -0.96
N SER A 71 3.05 9.22 0.12
CA SER A 71 3.04 8.59 1.45
C SER A 71 1.61 8.32 1.94
N GLY A 72 1.41 7.21 2.64
CA GLY A 72 0.08 6.80 3.12
C GLY A 72 -0.82 6.21 2.04
N THR A 73 -0.24 5.77 0.93
CA THR A 73 -0.95 5.13 -0.17
C THR A 73 -0.46 3.69 -0.33
N TRP A 74 -1.07 2.96 -1.24
CA TRP A 74 -0.58 1.66 -1.66
C TRP A 74 -0.49 1.54 -3.19
N HIS A 75 0.32 0.62 -3.67
CA HIS A 75 0.42 0.28 -5.08
C HIS A 75 0.78 -1.18 -5.30
N TRP A 76 0.61 -1.65 -6.53
CA TRP A 76 1.10 -2.97 -6.92
C TRP A 76 2.64 -2.99 -6.90
N PRO A 77 3.26 -4.09 -6.43
CA PRO A 77 4.72 -4.19 -6.43
C PRO A 77 5.29 -4.01 -7.84
N GLU A 78 6.44 -3.35 -7.93
CA GLU A 78 7.17 -3.20 -9.17
C GLU A 78 7.53 -4.58 -9.73
N ARG A 79 7.40 -4.75 -11.05
CA ARG A 79 7.85 -5.97 -11.72
C ARG A 79 9.35 -5.87 -11.95
N ALA A 80 10.07 -6.95 -11.66
CA ALA A 80 11.46 -7.14 -12.09
C ALA A 80 11.53 -7.51 -13.58
#